data_AF-A0A2H5VDL9-F1
#
_entry.id   AF-A0A2H5VDL9-F1
#
_cell.length_a   1.000
_cell.length_b   1.000
_cell.length_c   1.000
_cell.angle_alpha   90.00
_cell.angle_beta   90.00
_cell.angle_gamma   90.00
#
_symmetry.space_group_name_H-M   'P 1'
#
loop_
_entity.id
_entity.type
_entity.pdbx_description
1 polymer ?
#
loop_
_entity_poly.entity_id
_entity_poly.type
_entity_poly.pdbx_seq_one_letter_code
_entity_poly.pdbx_strand_id
1 'polypeptide(L)' 'MTFEEALENLFKCPNCGKVMQLTDNTQIIKAIKWKIEQLEKELKKSF' A
#
# COMPACT_ATOMS: atom_id res chain seq x y z
N MET A 1 -2.55 -5.45 -5.77
CA MET A 1 -3.44 -5.19 -6.90
C MET A 1 -3.19 -3.79 -7.39
N THR A 2 -2.59 -3.66 -8.57
CA THR A 2 -2.42 -2.40 -9.27
C THR A 2 -3.69 -2.04 -10.05
N PHE A 3 -3.69 -0.87 -10.69
CA PHE A 3 -4.79 -0.48 -11.56
C PHE A 3 -4.87 -1.37 -12.81
N GLU A 4 -3.73 -1.72 -13.40
CA GLU A 4 -3.62 -2.59 -14.57
C GLU A 4 -4.19 -3.98 -14.27
N GLU A 5 -3.79 -4.58 -13.14
CA GLU A 5 -4.33 -5.86 -12.69
C GLU A 5 -5.85 -5.77 -12.44
N ALA A 6 -6.35 -4.66 -11.89
CA ALA A 6 -7.79 -4.47 -11.70
C ALA A 6 -8.53 -4.37 -13.04
N LEU A 7 -7.96 -3.70 -14.04
CA LEU A 7 -8.53 -3.57 -15.38
C LEU A 7 -8.59 -4.92 -16.10
N GLU A 8 -7.50 -5.71 -16.05
CA GLU A 8 -7.45 -7.07 -16.60
C GLU A 8 -8.50 -7.99 -15.96
N ASN A 9 -8.77 -7.79 -14.67
CA ASN A 9 -9.78 -8.54 -13.92
C ASN A 9 -11.19 -7.91 -13.98
N LEU A 10 -11.42 -6.93 -14.87
CA LEU A 10 -12.70 -6.21 -15.03
C LEU A 10 -13.26 -5.69 -13.69
N PHE A 11 -12.36 -5.23 -12.81
CA PHE A 11 -12.66 -4.78 -11.45
C PHE A 11 -13.40 -5.80 -10.58
N LYS A 12 -13.18 -7.11 -10.81
CA LYS A 12 -13.68 -8.20 -9.96
C LYS A 12 -12.52 -8.94 -9.28
N CYS A 13 -12.63 -9.15 -7.97
CA CYS A 13 -11.62 -9.88 -7.23
C CYS A 13 -11.47 -11.31 -7.80
N PRO A 14 -10.28 -11.73 -8.27
CA PRO A 14 -10.09 -13.07 -8.83
C PRO A 14 -10.22 -14.18 -7.78
N ASN A 15 -10.08 -13.86 -6.49
CA ASN A 15 -10.15 -14.84 -5.42
C ASN A 15 -11.56 -15.03 -4.82
N CYS A 16 -12.42 -13.99 -4.85
CA CYS A 16 -13.74 -14.05 -4.23
C CYS A 16 -14.90 -13.59 -5.13
N GLY A 17 -14.62 -13.12 -6.34
CA GLY A 17 -15.62 -12.70 -7.34
C GLY A 17 -16.33 -11.37 -7.05
N LYS A 18 -16.11 -10.74 -5.88
CA LYS A 18 -16.72 -9.46 -5.51
C LYS A 18 -16.15 -8.30 -6.35
N VAL A 19 -16.96 -7.27 -6.56
CA VAL A 19 -16.53 -6.03 -7.20
C VAL A 19 -15.47 -5.35 -6.33
N MET A 20 -14.36 -4.94 -6.94
CA MET A 20 -13.30 -4.20 -6.29
C MET A 20 -13.74 -2.77 -5.99
N GLN A 21 -13.23 -2.22 -4.90
CA GLN A 21 -13.45 -0.82 -4.54
C GLN A 21 -12.12 -0.07 -4.56
N LEU A 22 -12.15 1.17 -5.05
CA LEU A 22 -11.02 2.06 -4.96
C LEU A 22 -10.76 2.38 -3.48
N THR A 23 -9.52 2.24 -3.05
CA THR A 23 -9.10 2.57 -1.69
C THR A 23 -7.99 3.61 -1.74
N ASP A 24 -8.17 4.73 -1.04
CA ASP A 24 -7.12 5.72 -0.87
C ASP A 24 -6.16 5.28 0.25
N ASN A 25 -4.96 4.86 -0.14
CA ASN A 25 -3.92 4.45 0.79
C ASN A 25 -2.94 5.59 1.15
N THR A 26 -3.21 6.83 0.75
CA THR A 26 -2.29 7.97 0.93
C THR A 26 -1.85 8.15 2.38
N GLN A 27 -2.78 8.05 3.34
CA GLN A 27 -2.46 8.21 4.76
C GLN A 27 -1.60 7.06 5.30
N ILE A 28 -1.90 5.82 4.90
CA ILE A 28 -1.13 4.64 5.30
C ILE A 28 0.29 4.72 4.74
N ILE A 29 0.44 5.10 3.46
CA ILE A 29 1.74 5.29 2.83
C ILE A 29 2.56 6.36 3.57
N LYS A 30 1.94 7.50 3.93
CA LYS A 30 2.61 8.56 4.72
C LYS A 30 3.08 8.05 6.08
N ALA A 31 2.23 7.32 6.80
CA ALA A 31 2.57 6.78 8.11
C ALA A 31 3.72 5.77 8.03
N ILE A 32 3.71 4.88 7.03
CA ILE A 32 4.78 3.90 6.81
C ILE A 32 6.10 4.61 6.48
N LYS A 33 6.08 5.59 5.57
CA LYS A 33 7.28 6.38 5.22
C LYS A 33 7.87 7.08 6.44
N TRP A 34 7.03 7.75 7.23
CA TRP A 34 7.45 8.39 8.48
C TRP A 34 8.11 7.38 9.44
N LYS A 35 7.51 6.19 9.60
CA LYS A 35 8.05 5.17 10.49
C LYS A 35 9.39 4.62 10.01
N ILE A 36 9.57 4.42 8.71
CA ILE A 36 10.85 4.02 8.11
C ILE A 36 11.92 5.07 8.41
N GLU A 37 11.66 6.35 8.10
CA GLU A 37 12.60 7.44 8.37
C GLU A 37 12.97 7.55 9.85
N GLN A 38 11.99 7.35 10.73
CA GLN A 38 12.20 7.34 12.17
C GLN A 38 13.16 6.20 12.56
N LEU A 39 12.95 4.98 12.06
CA LEU A 39 13.78 3.81 12.38
C LEU A 39 15.20 3.97 11.82
N GLU A 40 15.35 4.49 10.60
CA GLU A 40 16.65 4.78 10.01
C GLU A 40 17.45 5.80 10.83
N LYS A 41 16.78 6.84 11.38
CA LYS A 41 17.40 7.82 12.27
C LYS A 41 17.84 7.20 13.60
N GLU A 42 17.05 6.29 14.16
CA GLU A 42 17.42 5.57 15.39
C GLU A 42 18.62 4.64 15.18
N LEU A 43 18.64 3.90 14.07
CA LEU A 43 19.77 3.04 13.71
C LEU A 43 21.05 3.87 13.55
N LYS A 44 21.01 5.00 12.85
CA LYS A 44 22.17 5.89 12.68
C LYS A 44 22.69 6.50 13.98
N LYS A 45 21.85 6.68 14.99
CA LYS A 45 22.26 7.18 16.32
C LYS A 45 22.90 6.10 17.21
N SER A 46 22.77 4.84 16.82
CA SER A 46 23.23 3.68 17.58
C SER A 46 24.63 3.21 17.16
N PHE A 47 25.24 3.87 16.16
CA PHE A 47 26.62 3.73 15.71
C PHE A 47 27.33 5.08 15.85
#